data_AF-A0A161GMZ5-F1
#
_entry.id   AF-A0A161GMZ5-F1
#
_cell.length_a   1.000
_cell.length_b   1.000
_cell.length_c   1.000
_cell.angle_alpha   90.00
_cell.angle_beta   90.00
_cell.angle_gamma   90.00
#
_symmetry.space_group_name_H-M   'P 1'
#
loop_
_entity.id
_entity.type
_entity.pdbx_description
1 polymer ?
#
loop_
_entity_poly.entity_id
_entity_poly.type
_entity_poly.pdbx_seq_one_letter_code
_entity_poly.pdbx_strand_id
1 'polypeptide(L)'
;MPGSLAKAHGRIFGFAGGEAARFADWQAQPLAPAEGFRTYPGVFSAEAVDRGSLLLAAALPADLKGRVADLGAGWGWLAAQVLARPGVKSVDLVEADHLALACARANVTDPRATFHWADATQFRPERLCDVVVMNPPFHQGRAADPSLGAAFIAAAARVLSPQGVLWMVANRHLPYETALTGAFRDVEELSGDGGFKLFRASHPQRAPAPGSTRSPHRGTGNSPHRSAARGRR
;
A
#
# COMPACT_ATOMS: atom_id res chain seq x y z
N MET A 1 -39.57 4.47 -20.55
CA MET A 1 -40.01 3.07 -20.44
C MET A 1 -39.53 2.51 -19.11
N PRO A 2 -40.40 2.38 -18.09
CA PRO A 2 -40.16 1.46 -16.98
C PRO A 2 -40.12 0.03 -17.53
N GLY A 3 -39.18 -0.80 -17.08
CA GLY A 3 -39.04 -2.18 -17.58
C GLY A 3 -37.64 -2.75 -17.42
N SER A 4 -37.49 -4.07 -17.64
CA SER A 4 -36.21 -4.78 -17.56
C SER A 4 -35.81 -5.32 -18.93
N LEU A 5 -34.59 -5.05 -19.37
CA LEU A 5 -33.98 -5.60 -20.58
C LEU A 5 -32.78 -6.48 -20.20
N ALA A 6 -32.74 -7.71 -20.68
CA ALA A 6 -31.59 -8.60 -20.54
C ALA A 6 -30.96 -8.89 -21.90
N LYS A 7 -29.66 -8.63 -22.05
CA LYS A 7 -28.89 -8.92 -23.28
C LYS A 7 -27.41 -9.13 -22.94
N ALA A 8 -26.77 -10.12 -23.54
CA ALA A 8 -25.33 -10.39 -23.40
C ALA A 8 -24.83 -10.40 -21.94
N HIS A 9 -25.49 -11.16 -21.06
CA HIS A 9 -25.22 -11.27 -19.62
C HIS A 9 -25.39 -9.96 -18.79
N GLY A 10 -25.80 -8.85 -19.40
CA GLY A 10 -26.21 -7.64 -18.72
C GLY A 10 -27.73 -7.57 -18.52
N ARG A 11 -28.16 -6.98 -17.41
CA ARG A 11 -29.56 -6.60 -17.17
C ARG A 11 -29.63 -5.11 -16.88
N ILE A 12 -30.52 -4.41 -17.58
CA ILE A 12 -30.85 -3.01 -17.36
C ILE A 12 -32.27 -2.96 -16.84
N PHE A 13 -32.52 -2.27 -15.74
CA PHE A 13 -33.86 -1.96 -15.27
C PHE A 13 -34.06 -0.44 -15.28
N GLY A 14 -35.17 0.00 -15.86
CA GLY A 14 -35.61 1.39 -15.85
C GLY A 14 -36.80 1.55 -14.92
N PHE A 15 -36.81 2.64 -14.16
CA PHE A 15 -37.93 3.08 -13.31
C PHE A 15 -38.19 4.56 -13.56
N ALA A 16 -39.38 5.04 -13.21
CA ALA A 16 -39.71 6.46 -13.31
C ALA A 16 -39.05 7.24 -12.17
N GLY A 17 -38.53 8.44 -12.46
CA GLY A 17 -38.09 9.36 -11.41
C GLY A 17 -39.27 9.77 -10.51
N GLY A 18 -38.99 10.14 -9.26
CA GLY A 18 -40.02 10.54 -8.27
C GLY A 18 -40.50 9.42 -7.34
N GLU A 19 -40.02 8.19 -7.52
CA GLU A 19 -40.33 7.06 -6.63
C GLU A 19 -39.31 6.87 -5.49
N ALA A 20 -38.54 7.90 -5.13
CA ALA A 20 -37.47 7.80 -4.11
C ALA A 20 -37.98 7.24 -2.76
N ALA A 21 -39.23 7.54 -2.40
CA ALA A 21 -39.87 7.00 -1.19
C ALA A 21 -40.00 5.46 -1.20
N ARG A 22 -40.04 4.81 -2.36
CA ARG A 22 -40.08 3.34 -2.48
C ARG A 22 -38.77 2.65 -2.09
N PHE A 23 -37.68 3.41 -2.03
CA PHE A 23 -36.35 2.94 -1.66
C PHE A 23 -35.86 3.59 -0.36
N ALA A 24 -36.77 4.15 0.45
CA ALA A 24 -36.40 4.80 1.70
C ALA A 24 -35.72 3.82 2.67
N ASP A 25 -36.11 2.55 2.65
CA ASP A 25 -35.53 1.44 3.40
C ASP A 25 -34.16 0.98 2.84
N TRP A 26 -33.79 1.39 1.63
CA TRP A 26 -32.50 1.07 1.00
C TRP A 26 -31.42 2.13 1.32
N GLN A 27 -31.76 3.16 2.09
CA GLN A 27 -30.77 4.13 2.55
C GLN A 27 -29.71 3.44 3.41
N ALA A 28 -28.47 3.46 2.94
CA ALA A 28 -27.34 2.87 3.64
C ALA A 28 -27.20 3.47 5.04
N GLN A 29 -27.32 2.62 6.05
CA GLN A 29 -27.10 3.01 7.45
C GLN A 29 -25.63 2.83 7.82
N PRO A 30 -25.06 3.71 8.66
CA PRO A 30 -23.70 3.54 9.14
C PRO A 30 -23.61 2.29 10.03
N LEU A 31 -22.54 1.54 9.86
CA LEU A 31 -22.14 0.43 10.71
C LEU A 31 -21.05 0.91 11.69
N ALA A 32 -20.92 0.25 12.84
CA ALA A 32 -19.95 0.57 13.87
C ALA A 32 -19.05 -0.64 14.17
N PRO A 33 -18.03 -0.92 13.33
CA PRO A 33 -17.19 -2.12 13.44
C PRO A 33 -16.24 -2.10 14.64
N ALA A 34 -16.01 -0.94 15.24
CA ALA A 34 -15.20 -0.72 16.44
C ALA A 34 -15.61 0.58 17.14
N GLU A 35 -15.24 0.72 18.42
CA GLU A 35 -15.50 1.94 19.19
C GLU A 35 -14.89 3.17 18.50
N GLY A 36 -15.73 4.19 18.24
CA GLY A 36 -15.29 5.43 17.59
C GLY A 36 -15.15 5.34 16.07
N PHE A 37 -15.39 4.18 15.45
CA PHE A 37 -15.30 4.01 14.00
C PHE A 37 -16.65 3.76 13.37
N ARG A 38 -16.82 4.30 12.17
CA ARG A 38 -17.99 4.13 11.31
C ARG A 38 -17.60 3.66 9.92
N THR A 39 -18.44 2.83 9.35
CA THR A 39 -18.34 2.31 7.98
C THR A 39 -19.73 2.29 7.35
N TYR A 40 -19.81 1.87 6.09
CA TYR A 40 -21.08 1.69 5.39
C TYR A 40 -21.08 0.36 4.63
N PRO A 41 -22.26 -0.23 4.36
CA PRO A 41 -22.38 -1.38 3.49
C PRO A 41 -21.64 -1.16 2.16
N GLY A 42 -20.88 -2.17 1.72
CA GLY A 42 -20.05 -2.11 0.51
C GLY A 42 -18.59 -1.73 0.74
N VAL A 43 -18.23 -1.19 1.91
CA VAL A 43 -16.83 -0.94 2.28
C VAL A 43 -16.14 -2.25 2.71
N PHE A 44 -14.84 -2.40 2.43
CA PHE A 44 -14.06 -3.56 2.89
C PHE A 44 -14.08 -3.67 4.42
N SER A 45 -14.36 -4.88 4.92
CA SER A 45 -14.49 -5.17 6.36
C SER A 45 -15.45 -4.20 7.08
N ALA A 46 -16.62 -3.91 6.48
CA ALA A 46 -17.54 -2.92 7.03
C ALA A 46 -18.14 -3.33 8.38
N GLU A 47 -18.25 -4.61 8.69
CA GLU A 47 -18.94 -5.09 9.89
C GLU A 47 -18.02 -5.29 11.10
N ALA A 48 -16.70 -5.43 10.88
CA ALA A 48 -15.71 -5.66 11.93
C ALA A 48 -14.32 -5.20 11.51
N VAL A 49 -13.43 -4.97 12.47
CA VAL A 49 -12.01 -4.74 12.18
C VAL A 49 -11.43 -5.94 11.44
N ASP A 50 -10.71 -5.69 10.35
CA ASP A 50 -10.03 -6.76 9.60
C ASP A 50 -8.95 -7.43 10.46
N ARG A 51 -8.93 -8.77 10.44
CA ARG A 51 -7.98 -9.56 11.22
C ARG A 51 -6.53 -9.35 10.78
N GLY A 52 -6.28 -9.19 9.48
CA GLY A 52 -4.95 -8.87 8.97
C GLY A 52 -4.48 -7.51 9.49
N SER A 53 -5.35 -6.51 9.46
CA SER A 53 -5.04 -5.17 10.02
C SER A 53 -4.77 -5.22 11.53
N LEU A 54 -5.50 -6.04 12.30
CA LEU A 54 -5.23 -6.26 13.74
C LEU A 54 -3.83 -6.84 13.96
N LEU A 55 -3.49 -7.90 13.24
CA LEU A 55 -2.16 -8.55 13.33
C LEU A 55 -1.04 -7.59 12.96
N LEU A 56 -1.24 -6.81 11.88
CA LEU A 56 -0.28 -5.81 11.45
C LEU A 56 -0.08 -4.74 12.51
N ALA A 57 -1.16 -4.16 13.03
CA ALA A 57 -1.10 -3.12 14.06
C ALA A 57 -0.37 -3.57 15.33
N ALA A 58 -0.54 -4.84 15.72
CA ALA A 58 0.13 -5.47 16.86
C ALA A 58 1.63 -5.72 16.62
N ALA A 59 2.04 -6.00 15.38
CA ALA A 59 3.44 -6.22 15.01
C ALA A 59 4.23 -4.92 14.80
N LEU A 60 3.54 -3.79 14.56
CA LEU A 60 4.16 -2.50 14.37
C LEU A 60 4.86 -2.01 15.65
N PRO A 61 6.11 -1.51 15.56
CA PRO A 61 6.88 -1.09 16.73
C PRO A 61 6.23 0.07 17.49
N ALA A 62 6.43 0.10 18.80
CA ALA A 62 5.92 1.19 19.66
C ALA A 62 6.65 2.52 19.41
N ASP A 63 7.91 2.46 18.99
CA ASP A 63 8.75 3.62 18.66
C ASP A 63 8.72 3.98 17.16
N LEU A 64 7.73 3.48 16.42
CA LEU A 64 7.49 3.83 15.02
C LEU A 64 7.40 5.35 14.87
N LYS A 65 8.16 5.90 13.91
CA LYS A 65 8.36 7.34 13.78
C LYS A 65 8.55 7.77 12.34
N GLY A 66 8.35 9.07 12.09
CA GLY A 66 8.54 9.69 10.79
C GLY A 66 7.25 9.84 9.98
N ARG A 67 7.40 10.00 8.67
CA ARG A 67 6.30 10.11 7.70
C ARG A 67 5.85 8.72 7.27
N VAL A 68 4.57 8.42 7.43
CA VAL A 68 3.99 7.11 7.10
C VAL A 68 3.04 7.25 5.92
N ALA A 69 2.96 6.24 5.07
CA ALA A 69 1.85 6.07 4.14
C ALA A 69 1.10 4.77 4.45
N ASP A 70 -0.23 4.84 4.46
CA ASP A 70 -1.15 3.69 4.53
C ASP A 70 -1.71 3.47 3.12
N LEU A 71 -1.20 2.44 2.44
CA LEU A 71 -1.60 2.14 1.05
C LEU A 71 -2.75 1.13 1.04
N GLY A 72 -3.93 1.58 0.58
CA GLY A 72 -5.19 0.83 0.75
C GLY A 72 -5.77 1.06 2.14
N ALA A 73 -5.88 2.33 2.55
CA ALA A 73 -6.19 2.72 3.92
C ALA A 73 -7.61 2.31 4.37
N GLY A 74 -8.50 1.94 3.45
CA GLY A 74 -9.87 1.58 3.73
C GLY A 74 -10.58 2.68 4.50
N TRP A 75 -11.25 2.30 5.59
CA TRP A 75 -11.95 3.23 6.49
C TRP A 75 -11.06 3.80 7.61
N GLY A 76 -9.74 3.71 7.47
CA GLY A 76 -8.76 4.45 8.27
C GLY A 76 -8.37 3.83 9.62
N TRP A 77 -8.82 2.60 9.91
CA TRP A 77 -8.55 1.96 11.20
C TRP A 77 -7.05 1.74 11.45
N LEU A 78 -6.32 1.20 10.46
CA LEU A 78 -4.89 0.94 10.60
C LEU A 78 -4.09 2.23 10.76
N ALA A 79 -4.40 3.25 9.95
CA ALA A 79 -3.85 4.59 10.10
C ALA A 79 -4.08 5.19 11.50
N ALA A 80 -5.25 5.00 12.11
CA ALA A 80 -5.52 5.44 13.48
C ALA A 80 -4.58 4.75 14.49
N GLN A 81 -4.33 3.45 14.33
CA GLN A 81 -3.37 2.74 15.17
C GLN A 81 -1.94 3.28 14.97
N VAL A 82 -1.55 3.58 13.73
CA VAL A 82 -0.25 4.21 13.44
C VAL A 82 -0.13 5.57 14.13
N LEU A 83 -1.15 6.41 14.03
CA LEU A 83 -1.17 7.76 14.62
C LEU A 83 -1.07 7.74 16.15
N ALA A 84 -1.50 6.67 16.83
CA ALA A 84 -1.31 6.52 18.27
C ALA A 84 0.17 6.52 18.70
N ARG A 85 1.13 6.31 17.78
CA ARG A 85 2.57 6.42 18.09
C ARG A 85 3.01 7.90 18.13
N PRO A 86 3.67 8.36 19.21
CA PRO A 86 4.08 9.76 19.36
C PRO A 86 5.20 10.17 18.38
N GLY A 87 5.98 9.20 17.87
CA GLY A 87 7.04 9.47 16.89
C GLY A 87 6.53 9.76 15.48
N VAL A 88 5.27 9.44 15.17
CA VAL A 88 4.67 9.65 13.84
C VAL A 88 4.43 11.12 13.59
N LYS A 89 4.99 11.62 12.48
CA LYS A 89 4.92 13.02 12.07
C LYS A 89 3.74 13.31 11.15
N SER A 90 3.42 12.38 10.26
CA SER A 90 2.29 12.45 9.34
C SER A 90 1.90 11.06 8.86
N VAL A 91 0.64 10.89 8.47
CA VAL A 91 0.14 9.70 7.78
C VAL A 91 -0.59 10.12 6.52
N ASP A 92 -0.11 9.67 5.37
CA ASP A 92 -0.82 9.74 4.09
C ASP A 92 -1.70 8.50 3.93
N LEU A 93 -3.03 8.66 4.05
CA LEU A 93 -4.01 7.60 3.81
C LEU A 93 -4.38 7.61 2.32
N VAL A 94 -4.06 6.53 1.61
CA VAL A 94 -4.31 6.42 0.17
C VAL A 94 -5.34 5.32 -0.08
N GLU A 95 -6.47 5.69 -0.69
CA GLU A 95 -7.58 4.77 -0.93
C GLU A 95 -8.24 5.05 -2.27
N ALA A 96 -8.58 3.99 -3.01
CA ALA A 96 -9.22 4.06 -4.31
C ALA A 96 -10.75 4.08 -4.22
N ASP A 97 -11.32 3.50 -3.16
CA ASP A 97 -12.75 3.53 -2.87
C ASP A 97 -13.15 4.84 -2.16
N HIS A 98 -13.99 5.63 -2.84
CA HIS A 98 -14.41 6.93 -2.34
C HIS A 98 -15.21 6.83 -1.02
N LEU A 99 -16.05 5.80 -0.86
CA LEU A 99 -16.87 5.63 0.34
C LEU A 99 -15.99 5.20 1.53
N ALA A 100 -15.03 4.32 1.31
CA ALA A 100 -14.04 3.94 2.31
C ALA A 100 -13.21 5.16 2.76
N LEU A 101 -12.71 5.97 1.82
CA LEU A 101 -11.97 7.19 2.17
C LEU A 101 -12.85 8.21 2.91
N ALA A 102 -14.13 8.34 2.55
CA ALA A 102 -15.07 9.20 3.29
C ALA A 102 -15.25 8.71 4.73
N CYS A 103 -15.32 7.39 4.95
CA CYS A 103 -15.31 6.81 6.30
C CYS A 103 -13.99 7.13 7.03
N ALA A 104 -12.85 6.98 6.37
CA ALA A 104 -11.55 7.30 6.96
C ALA A 104 -11.46 8.76 7.42
N ARG A 105 -11.96 9.72 6.63
CA ARG A 105 -12.03 11.14 7.01
C ARG A 105 -12.90 11.39 8.23
N ALA A 106 -13.99 10.64 8.39
CA ALA A 106 -14.85 10.75 9.56
C ALA A 106 -14.24 10.09 10.81
N ASN A 107 -13.49 9.00 10.62
CA ASN A 107 -12.93 8.19 11.70
C ASN A 107 -11.60 8.72 12.23
N VAL A 108 -10.80 9.36 11.37
CA VAL A 108 -9.45 9.84 11.69
C VAL A 108 -9.44 11.36 11.70
N THR A 109 -9.53 11.95 12.89
CA THR A 109 -9.58 13.40 13.09
C THR A 109 -8.22 14.01 13.47
N ASP A 110 -7.18 13.20 13.55
CA ASP A 110 -5.82 13.64 13.89
C ASP A 110 -5.29 14.60 12.82
N PRO A 111 -4.77 15.79 13.19
CA PRO A 111 -4.27 16.78 12.23
C PRO A 111 -3.04 16.32 11.44
N ARG A 112 -2.40 15.22 11.84
CA ARG A 112 -1.27 14.60 11.11
C ARG A 112 -1.73 13.74 9.92
N ALA A 113 -3.03 13.51 9.77
CA ALA A 113 -3.59 12.68 8.69
C ALA A 113 -3.87 13.50 7.42
N THR A 114 -3.41 13.00 6.28
CA THR A 114 -3.72 13.53 4.94
C THR A 114 -4.37 12.43 4.12
N PHE A 115 -5.42 12.76 3.36
CA PHE A 115 -6.28 11.78 2.71
C PHE A 115 -6.27 11.95 1.19
N HIS A 116 -5.97 10.87 0.48
CA HIS A 116 -5.79 10.83 -0.96
C HIS A 116 -6.78 9.86 -1.59
N TRP A 117 -7.71 10.39 -2.40
CA TRP A 117 -8.53 9.55 -3.27
C TRP A 117 -7.73 9.22 -4.53
N ALA A 118 -7.05 8.07 -4.51
CA ALA A 118 -6.08 7.73 -5.53
C ALA A 118 -5.85 6.22 -5.60
N ASP A 119 -5.40 5.76 -6.76
CA ASP A 119 -4.80 4.43 -6.90
C ASP A 119 -3.43 4.39 -6.19
N ALA A 120 -3.32 3.58 -5.14
CA ALA A 120 -2.10 3.39 -4.38
C ALA A 120 -0.92 2.93 -5.25
N THR A 121 -1.17 2.18 -6.33
CA THR A 121 -0.13 1.73 -7.26
C THR A 121 0.50 2.90 -8.05
N GLN A 122 -0.19 4.04 -8.12
CA GLN A 122 0.23 5.24 -8.83
C GLN A 122 0.55 6.42 -7.90
N PHE A 123 0.29 6.30 -6.60
CA PHE A 123 0.54 7.35 -5.62
C PHE A 123 2.01 7.84 -5.63
N ARG A 124 2.18 9.15 -5.44
CA ARG A 124 3.46 9.85 -5.31
C ARG A 124 3.33 10.89 -4.19
N PRO A 125 3.94 10.69 -3.02
CA PRO A 125 3.92 11.71 -1.98
C PRO A 125 4.84 12.87 -2.36
N GLU A 126 4.58 14.06 -1.82
CA GLU A 126 5.45 15.23 -1.99
C GLU A 126 6.86 14.99 -1.44
N ARG A 127 6.97 14.17 -0.40
CA ARG A 127 8.23 13.75 0.22
C ARG A 127 8.20 12.25 0.45
N LEU A 128 9.35 11.61 0.26
CA LEU A 128 9.49 10.18 0.54
C LEU A 128 9.12 9.85 1.99
N CYS A 129 8.47 8.70 2.15
CA CYS A 129 7.99 8.17 3.42
C CYS A 129 9.14 7.45 4.14
N ASP A 130 9.12 7.50 5.46
CA ASP A 130 10.01 6.71 6.31
C ASP A 130 9.43 5.30 6.53
N VAL A 131 8.10 5.19 6.53
CA VAL A 131 7.38 3.93 6.72
C VAL A 131 6.22 3.82 5.71
N VAL A 132 5.98 2.62 5.22
CA VAL A 132 4.72 2.25 4.54
C VAL A 132 4.08 1.14 5.34
N VAL A 133 2.78 1.26 5.61
CA VAL A 133 1.95 0.17 6.13
C VAL A 133 0.92 -0.20 5.06
N MET A 134 0.60 -1.48 4.90
CA MET A 134 -0.48 -1.87 3.99
C MET A 134 -1.07 -3.25 4.31
N ASN A 135 -2.37 -3.34 4.09
CA ASN A 135 -3.12 -4.58 3.98
C ASN A 135 -3.76 -4.59 2.58
N PRO A 136 -2.99 -4.96 1.53
CA PRO A 136 -3.41 -4.75 0.16
C PRO A 136 -4.63 -5.61 -0.19
N PRO A 137 -5.50 -5.14 -1.10
CA PRO A 137 -6.63 -5.94 -1.57
C PRO A 137 -6.15 -7.23 -2.23
N PHE A 138 -6.79 -8.35 -1.87
CA PHE A 138 -6.39 -9.68 -2.35
C PHE A 138 -7.21 -10.20 -3.54
N HIS A 139 -8.28 -9.50 -3.93
CA HIS A 139 -9.20 -9.92 -5.00
C HIS A 139 -9.63 -8.72 -5.87
N GLN A 140 -9.64 -8.91 -7.19
CA GLN A 140 -10.51 -8.13 -8.10
C GLN A 140 -11.60 -9.07 -8.60
N GLY A 141 -12.80 -8.99 -8.00
CA GLY A 141 -13.90 -9.92 -8.30
C GLY A 141 -13.78 -11.28 -7.58
N ARG A 142 -13.98 -12.39 -8.30
CA ARG A 142 -14.05 -13.75 -7.69
C ARG A 142 -12.71 -14.48 -7.56
N ALA A 143 -11.63 -14.01 -8.18
CA ALA A 143 -10.32 -14.67 -8.15
C ALA A 143 -9.29 -13.79 -7.45
N ALA A 144 -8.36 -14.43 -6.73
CA ALA A 144 -7.18 -13.74 -6.23
C ALA A 144 -6.33 -13.25 -7.40
N ASP A 145 -5.89 -11.98 -7.34
CA ASP A 145 -4.98 -11.40 -8.32
C ASP A 145 -3.65 -11.05 -7.63
N PRO A 146 -2.66 -11.97 -7.66
CA PRO A 146 -1.34 -11.71 -7.11
C PRO A 146 -0.63 -10.51 -7.76
N SER A 147 -1.00 -10.12 -8.99
CA SER A 147 -0.36 -9.00 -9.69
C SER A 147 -0.67 -7.65 -9.03
N LEU A 148 -1.86 -7.50 -8.46
CA LEU A 148 -2.25 -6.29 -7.73
C LEU A 148 -1.40 -6.10 -6.47
N GLY A 149 -1.24 -7.16 -5.67
CA GLY A 149 -0.38 -7.10 -4.49
C GLY A 149 1.09 -6.82 -4.84
N ALA A 150 1.60 -7.39 -5.94
CA ALA A 150 2.93 -7.07 -6.45
C ALA A 150 3.06 -5.59 -6.87
N ALA A 151 2.01 -5.01 -7.48
CA ALA A 151 1.98 -3.59 -7.83
C ALA A 151 1.99 -2.68 -6.58
N PHE A 152 1.29 -3.07 -5.52
CA PHE A 152 1.35 -2.40 -4.21
C PHE A 152 2.77 -2.46 -3.61
N ILE A 153 3.43 -3.61 -3.64
CA ILE A 153 4.81 -3.77 -3.18
C ILE A 153 5.78 -2.87 -3.95
N ALA A 154 5.64 -2.82 -5.28
CA ALA A 154 6.44 -1.94 -6.11
C ALA A 154 6.16 -0.45 -5.82
N ALA A 155 4.91 -0.09 -5.52
CA ALA A 155 4.55 1.26 -5.12
C ALA A 155 5.15 1.63 -3.76
N ALA A 156 5.07 0.74 -2.77
CA ALA A 156 5.69 0.93 -1.46
C ALA A 156 7.19 1.20 -1.59
N ALA A 157 7.93 0.36 -2.32
CA ALA A 157 9.37 0.55 -2.53
C ALA A 157 9.72 1.90 -3.18
N ARG A 158 8.86 2.39 -4.07
CA ARG A 158 9.06 3.66 -4.78
C ARG A 158 8.80 4.90 -3.91
N VAL A 159 7.82 4.85 -3.01
CA VAL A 159 7.47 6.00 -2.15
C VAL A 159 8.32 6.08 -0.89
N LEU A 160 8.99 4.98 -0.53
CA LEU A 160 9.91 4.93 0.61
C LEU A 160 11.23 5.69 0.35
N SER A 161 11.77 6.25 1.43
CA SER A 161 13.14 6.75 1.48
C SER A 161 14.14 5.58 1.37
N PRO A 162 15.43 5.83 1.08
CA PRO A 162 16.40 4.74 0.96
C PRO A 162 16.61 3.92 2.25
N GLN A 163 16.23 4.46 3.42
CA GLN A 163 16.23 3.78 4.71
C GLN A 163 14.82 3.36 5.17
N GLY A 164 13.82 3.57 4.31
CA GLY A 164 12.43 3.35 4.65
C GLY A 164 12.08 1.87 4.81
N VAL A 165 11.01 1.62 5.54
CA VAL A 165 10.55 0.26 5.89
C VAL A 165 9.09 0.07 5.49
N LEU A 166 8.81 -1.05 4.80
CA LEU A 166 7.48 -1.56 4.54
C LEU A 166 7.08 -2.54 5.66
N TRP A 167 5.86 -2.37 6.17
CA TRP A 167 5.14 -3.33 6.99
C TRP A 167 3.88 -3.77 6.26
N MET A 168 3.77 -5.06 5.98
CA MET A 168 2.71 -5.61 5.15
C MET A 168 2.11 -6.84 5.80
N VAL A 169 0.79 -6.97 5.73
CA VAL A 169 0.09 -8.23 6.01
C VAL A 169 -0.46 -8.81 4.71
N ALA A 170 -0.46 -10.14 4.58
CA ALA A 170 -1.03 -10.82 3.44
C ALA A 170 -1.62 -12.18 3.83
N ASN A 171 -2.62 -12.64 3.08
CA ASN A 171 -3.10 -14.02 3.22
C ASN A 171 -1.97 -15.01 2.93
N ARG A 172 -1.85 -16.06 3.76
CA ARG A 172 -0.71 -17.00 3.76
C ARG A 172 -0.48 -17.74 2.43
N HIS A 173 -1.54 -17.95 1.65
CA HIS A 173 -1.48 -18.63 0.36
C HIS A 173 -0.96 -17.75 -0.80
N LEU A 174 -0.82 -16.43 -0.59
CA LEU A 174 -0.38 -15.51 -1.64
C LEU A 174 1.15 -15.47 -1.75
N PRO A 175 1.72 -15.59 -2.96
CA PRO A 175 3.16 -15.76 -3.18
C PRO A 175 3.90 -14.42 -3.35
N TYR A 176 3.91 -13.58 -2.32
CA TYR A 176 4.49 -12.22 -2.40
C TYR A 176 6.00 -12.15 -2.18
N GLU A 177 6.66 -13.24 -1.80
CA GLU A 177 8.09 -13.30 -1.47
C GLU A 177 8.97 -12.86 -2.66
N THR A 178 8.63 -13.29 -3.88
CA THR A 178 9.37 -12.89 -5.09
C THR A 178 9.24 -11.39 -5.37
N ALA A 179 8.05 -10.82 -5.18
CA ALA A 179 7.83 -9.39 -5.36
C ALA A 179 8.58 -8.58 -4.29
N LEU A 180 8.56 -9.03 -3.03
CA LEU A 180 9.27 -8.38 -1.93
C LEU A 180 10.78 -8.42 -2.13
N THR A 181 11.35 -9.59 -2.45
CA THR A 181 12.81 -9.75 -2.64
C THR A 181 13.33 -9.04 -3.90
N GLY A 182 12.48 -8.85 -4.91
CA GLY A 182 12.80 -8.01 -6.07
C GLY A 182 12.74 -6.50 -5.77
N ALA A 183 11.93 -6.07 -4.81
CA ALA A 183 11.71 -4.65 -4.50
C ALA A 183 12.53 -4.14 -3.28
N PHE A 184 13.00 -5.03 -2.41
CA PHE A 184 13.71 -4.70 -1.17
C PHE A 184 14.95 -5.57 -1.00
N ARG A 185 15.99 -5.04 -0.36
CA ARG A 185 17.21 -5.83 -0.08
C ARG A 185 16.97 -6.81 1.05
N ASP A 186 16.34 -6.34 2.13
CA ASP A 186 16.12 -7.12 3.33
C ASP A 186 14.62 -7.37 3.48
N VAL A 187 14.23 -8.63 3.57
CA VAL A 187 12.84 -9.07 3.74
C VAL A 187 12.80 -10.09 4.88
N GLU A 188 11.91 -9.85 5.84
CA GLU A 188 11.69 -10.69 7.01
C GLU A 188 10.20 -11.07 7.07
N GLU A 189 9.90 -12.36 7.12
CA GLU A 189 8.57 -12.85 7.53
C GLU A 189 8.53 -12.88 9.07
N LEU A 190 7.69 -12.05 9.66
CA LEU A 190 7.44 -12.03 11.10
C LEU A 190 6.46 -13.14 11.47
N SER A 191 6.41 -13.47 12.77
CA SER A 191 5.44 -14.43 13.30
C SER A 191 4.00 -13.98 12.99
N GLY A 192 3.41 -14.59 11.96
CA GLY A 192 1.99 -14.47 11.64
C GLY A 192 1.16 -15.54 12.33
N ASP A 193 -0.02 -15.82 11.77
CA ASP A 193 -0.87 -16.93 12.21
C ASP A 193 -1.14 -17.90 11.05
N GLY A 194 -2.02 -18.89 11.26
CA GLY A 194 -2.37 -19.88 10.24
C GLY A 194 -3.02 -19.29 8.97
N GLY A 195 -3.60 -18.08 9.04
CA GLY A 195 -4.26 -17.42 7.93
C GLY A 195 -3.41 -16.34 7.25
N PHE A 196 -2.54 -15.67 8.00
CA PHE A 196 -1.81 -14.49 7.53
C PHE A 196 -0.28 -14.60 7.69
N LYS A 197 0.44 -13.97 6.78
CA LYS A 197 1.87 -13.66 6.87
C LYS A 197 2.04 -12.18 7.14
N LEU A 198 3.02 -11.84 7.97
CA LEU A 198 3.44 -10.47 8.22
C LEU A 198 4.85 -10.30 7.65
N PHE A 199 5.07 -9.23 6.90
CA PHE A 199 6.36 -8.93 6.30
C PHE A 199 6.87 -7.59 6.78
N ARG A 200 8.16 -7.57 7.11
CA ARG A 200 8.96 -6.35 7.26
C ARG A 200 10.00 -6.34 6.14
N ALA A 201 9.98 -5.31 5.30
CA ALA A 201 10.94 -5.18 4.21
C ALA A 201 11.61 -3.80 4.24
N SER A 202 12.92 -3.73 4.02
CA SER A 202 13.69 -2.49 4.13
C SER A 202 14.75 -2.36 3.04
N HIS A 203 15.34 -1.16 2.93
CA HIS A 203 16.28 -0.81 1.88
C HIS A 203 15.67 -1.03 0.49
N PRO A 204 14.67 -0.21 0.11
CA PRO A 204 13.99 -0.35 -1.18
C PRO A 204 15.00 -0.26 -2.33
N GLN A 205 14.88 -1.19 -3.27
CA GLN A 205 15.70 -1.25 -4.46
C GLN A 205 15.08 -0.37 -5.53
N ARG A 206 15.80 0.67 -5.96
CA ARG A 206 15.39 1.47 -7.10
C ARG A 206 15.82 0.77 -8.37
N ALA A 207 14.88 0.57 -9.29
CA ALA A 207 15.25 0.26 -10.66
C ALA A 207 16.22 1.35 -11.15
N PRO A 208 17.35 0.98 -11.80
CA PRO A 208 18.23 1.98 -12.39
C PRO A 208 17.41 2.86 -13.34
N ALA A 209 17.62 4.17 -13.26
CA ALA A 209 16.96 5.10 -14.16
C ALA A 209 17.24 4.65 -15.61
N PRO A 210 16.23 4.62 -16.50
CA PRO A 210 16.48 4.33 -17.91
C PRO A 210 17.47 5.37 -18.44
N GLY A 211 18.71 4.93 -18.71
CA GLY A 211 19.81 5.78 -19.17
C GLY A 211 21.12 5.72 -18.38
N SER A 212 21.19 5.06 -17.21
CA SER A 212 22.48 4.87 -16.51
C SER A 212 23.23 3.62 -17.00
N THR A 213 23.57 3.58 -18.28
CA THR A 213 24.65 2.70 -18.73
C THR A 213 25.96 3.27 -18.19
N ARG A 214 26.51 2.64 -17.13
CA ARG A 214 27.93 2.81 -16.83
C ARG A 214 28.69 2.29 -18.06
N SER A 215 29.17 3.23 -18.87
CA SER A 215 30.07 2.94 -19.97
C SER A 215 31.29 2.22 -19.40
N PRO A 216 31.70 1.05 -19.93
CA PRO A 216 32.93 0.42 -19.50
C PRO A 216 34.06 1.39 -19.83
N HIS A 217 34.77 1.85 -18.80
CA HIS A 217 35.95 2.68 -18.96
C HIS A 217 36.89 1.95 -19.92
N ARG A 218 37.03 2.47 -21.13
CA ARG A 218 38.11 2.12 -22.04
C ARG A 218 39.41 2.47 -21.33
N GLY A 219 40.10 1.46 -20.81
CA GLY A 219 41.51 1.56 -20.49
C GLY A 219 42.29 1.57 -21.79
N THR A 220 42.46 2.74 -22.40
CA THR A 220 43.43 2.95 -23.48
C THR A 220 44.78 3.30 -22.88
N GLY A 221 45.83 2.64 -23.37
CA GLY A 221 47.09 3.32 -23.65
C GLY A 221 48.19 3.23 -22.60
N ASN A 222 48.90 2.10 -22.64
CA ASN A 222 50.36 1.99 -22.69
C ASN A 222 51.19 3.25 -22.37
N SER A 223 52.06 3.15 -21.36
CA SER A 223 53.25 4.01 -21.18
C SER A 223 54.46 3.12 -20.91
N PRO A 224 55.55 3.19 -21.70
CA PRO A 224 56.77 2.46 -21.43
C PRO A 224 57.70 3.34 -20.57
N HIS A 225 58.01 2.92 -19.35
CA HIS A 225 59.18 3.43 -18.64
C HIS A 225 59.64 2.45 -17.57
N ARG A 226 60.72 1.71 -17.88
CA ARG A 226 61.92 1.52 -17.04
C ARG A 226 62.75 0.34 -17.55
N SER A 227 63.97 0.64 -17.98
CA SER A 227 65.12 -0.16 -17.59
C SER A 227 66.34 0.75 -17.53
N ALA A 228 66.91 0.88 -16.34
CA ALA A 228 68.21 1.45 -16.11
C ALA A 228 69.17 0.29 -15.84
N ALA A 229 70.31 0.24 -16.54
CA ALA A 229 71.48 -0.46 -16.04
C ALA A 229 72.79 0.02 -16.70
N ARG A 230 73.63 0.57 -15.82
CA ARG A 230 75.09 0.36 -15.71
C ARG A 230 76.01 1.10 -16.67
N GLY A 231 76.82 1.95 -16.04
CA GLY A 231 77.87 2.72 -16.65
C GLY A 231 79.13 1.94 -17.01
N ARG A 232 79.99 2.62 -17.77
CA ARG A 232 81.38 2.32 -17.97
C ARG A 232 82.16 3.64 -18.03
N ARG A 233 83.18 3.71 -17.17
CA ARG A 233 84.39 4.54 -17.19
C ARG A 233 84.21 6.04 -16.98
#